data_AF-A0A838VCG9-F1
#
_entry.id   AF-A0A838VCG9-F1
#
_cell.length_a   1.000
_cell.length_b   1.000
_cell.length_c   1.000
_cell.angle_alpha   90.00
_cell.angle_beta   90.00
_cell.angle_gamma   90.00
#
_symmetry.space_group_name_H-M   'P 1'
#
loop_
_entity.id
_entity.type
_entity.pdbx_description
1 polymer ?
#
loop_
_entity_poly.entity_id
_entity_poly.type
_entity_poly.pdbx_seq_one_letter_code
_entity_poly.pdbx_strand_id
1 'polypeptide(L)'
;MSKKKKKKLLISSTETEPPVLSDEQPQAETEPPGIEEQQPLVESDSSESESEIIEEPEQQQPERVPGMFQAVGVVEGTVKFSDDGTTTTITIEDKEYSLFYAPRLKKAIDALKKEVERTGTQQKLVVYPRILHFPDKTKPHQLSFQLVGFAGKLENESCPSHELETGEFKLSGLWQFIPVSRIPCISVFKNYSTQRKEYIKKQDDPSKKARYMKASHIPLKWIDALVPPFRYNPTLEKHQQAKTYFVSLKASFNPGGNIFEFESLTAPPQEKAPRFLRVSKTDKAEAERLKMKARKAAQPKSQGKKTTKPQDKNVTKSESKPMPKPVIKPKVTSTGD
;
A
#
# COMPACT_ATOMS: atom_id res chain seq x y z
N MET A 1 3.32 -15.99 58.43
CA MET A 1 4.64 -15.84 59.11
C MET A 1 5.75 -16.35 58.18
N SER A 2 7.03 -16.16 58.54
CA SER A 2 8.24 -16.36 57.69
C SER A 2 8.42 -15.27 56.61
N LYS A 3 9.20 -14.20 56.79
CA LYS A 3 10.65 -14.00 57.13
C LYS A 3 11.60 -14.04 55.91
N LYS A 4 11.91 -12.83 55.42
CA LYS A 4 13.24 -12.31 54.99
C LYS A 4 14.19 -13.24 54.20
N LYS A 5 14.64 -12.75 53.04
CA LYS A 5 16.04 -12.27 52.90
C LYS A 5 16.20 -11.24 51.77
N LYS A 6 16.71 -10.04 52.12
CA LYS A 6 17.33 -9.12 51.16
C LYS A 6 18.72 -9.66 50.81
N LYS A 7 19.18 -9.46 49.57
CA LYS A 7 20.62 -9.34 49.29
C LYS A 7 20.84 -8.07 48.46
N LYS A 8 21.69 -7.20 48.99
CA LYS A 8 22.13 -5.93 48.41
C LYS A 8 23.58 -6.17 48.00
N LEU A 9 23.95 -5.83 46.76
CA LEU A 9 25.35 -5.62 46.40
C LEU A 9 25.49 -4.21 45.83
N LEU A 10 26.55 -3.54 46.26
CA LEU A 10 27.02 -2.22 45.84
C LEU A 10 28.43 -2.43 45.26
N ILE A 11 29.20 -1.34 45.03
CA ILE A 11 30.58 -1.30 44.50
C ILE A 11 30.58 -1.31 42.95
N SER A 12 31.28 -0.41 42.24
CA SER A 12 31.85 0.91 42.59
C SER A 12 32.14 1.67 41.30
N SER A 13 32.13 3.00 41.35
CA SER A 13 32.76 3.84 40.32
C SER A 13 34.29 3.71 40.38
N THR A 14 34.95 3.88 39.24
CA THR A 14 36.30 4.46 39.12
C THR A 14 36.36 5.34 37.88
N GLU A 15 36.89 6.53 38.07
CA GLU A 15 36.98 7.66 37.16
C GLU A 15 38.44 7.78 36.69
N THR A 16 38.67 7.89 35.37
CA THR A 16 39.93 8.43 34.84
C THR A 16 39.68 9.07 33.46
N GLU A 17 40.01 10.35 33.32
CA GLU A 17 40.01 11.11 32.05
C GLU A 17 41.44 11.70 31.81
N PRO A 18 41.70 12.55 30.79
CA PRO A 18 42.61 12.26 29.67
C PRO A 18 43.99 12.95 29.77
N PRO A 19 44.89 12.70 28.79
CA PRO A 19 45.39 13.81 27.93
C PRO A 19 45.80 13.35 26.49
N VAL A 20 46.19 14.15 25.48
CA VAL A 20 46.10 15.59 25.10
C VAL A 20 46.40 15.70 23.57
N LEU A 21 46.09 16.85 22.96
CA LEU A 21 46.32 17.28 21.57
C LEU A 21 47.73 17.03 20.98
N SER A 22 47.81 17.00 19.65
CA SER A 22 48.67 17.93 18.88
C SER A 22 48.25 18.05 17.40
N ASP A 23 48.15 19.29 16.90
CA ASP A 23 47.99 19.64 15.48
C ASP A 23 49.21 19.25 14.62
N GLU A 24 49.00 19.03 13.31
CA GLU A 24 49.84 19.71 12.30
C GLU A 24 49.15 19.79 10.93
N GLN A 25 49.21 20.99 10.33
CA GLN A 25 48.82 21.30 8.96
C GLN A 25 49.99 22.08 8.34
N PRO A 26 50.33 21.89 7.06
CA PRO A 26 50.40 23.08 6.19
C PRO A 26 49.91 22.86 4.74
N GLN A 27 49.94 23.96 3.99
CA GLN A 27 49.22 24.28 2.74
C GLN A 27 49.96 23.89 1.43
N ALA A 28 49.19 23.81 0.33
CA ALA A 28 49.42 24.38 -1.03
C ALA A 28 48.48 23.64 -2.01
N GLU A 29 47.50 24.23 -2.70
CA GLU A 29 47.50 25.34 -3.67
C GLU A 29 48.13 24.98 -5.05
N THR A 30 47.30 24.51 -6.00
CA THR A 30 47.45 24.83 -7.45
C THR A 30 46.15 24.57 -8.23
N GLU A 31 45.80 25.49 -9.12
CA GLU A 31 44.73 25.45 -10.14
C GLU A 31 45.29 26.13 -11.43
N PRO A 32 44.59 26.13 -12.60
CA PRO A 32 43.61 25.19 -13.13
C PRO A 32 44.20 24.56 -14.44
N PRO A 33 43.98 25.04 -15.69
CA PRO A 33 42.76 25.22 -16.49
C PRO A 33 42.51 24.11 -17.56
N GLY A 34 41.34 24.12 -18.21
CA GLY A 34 41.06 23.31 -19.41
C GLY A 34 39.58 23.33 -19.82
N ILE A 35 39.20 24.28 -20.68
CA ILE A 35 37.84 24.44 -21.23
C ILE A 35 37.76 23.70 -22.58
N GLU A 36 36.69 22.94 -22.85
CA GLU A 36 36.05 23.01 -24.17
C GLU A 36 34.58 22.56 -24.18
N GLU A 37 33.86 23.12 -25.14
CA GLU A 37 32.41 23.15 -25.32
C GLU A 37 32.13 22.69 -26.77
N GLN A 38 31.16 21.80 -27.01
CA GLN A 38 30.16 21.90 -28.10
C GLN A 38 29.33 20.62 -28.36
N GLN A 39 28.04 20.86 -28.56
CA GLN A 39 27.05 20.03 -29.27
C GLN A 39 27.17 20.31 -30.80
N PRO A 40 26.57 19.55 -31.78
CA PRO A 40 25.16 19.14 -31.72
C PRO A 40 24.64 17.89 -32.50
N LEU A 41 23.42 17.50 -32.09
CA LEU A 41 22.25 17.07 -32.88
C LEU A 41 22.40 16.21 -34.16
N VAL A 42 21.78 15.02 -34.13
CA VAL A 42 20.98 14.49 -35.26
C VAL A 42 19.72 13.80 -34.74
N GLU A 43 18.59 14.07 -35.40
CA GLU A 43 17.29 13.44 -35.15
C GLU A 43 17.21 12.07 -35.84
N SER A 44 16.45 11.13 -35.26
CA SER A 44 15.87 10.02 -36.01
C SER A 44 14.64 9.47 -35.27
N ASP A 45 13.48 9.67 -35.88
CA ASP A 45 12.18 9.18 -35.40
C ASP A 45 11.95 7.74 -35.86
N SER A 46 11.63 6.83 -34.94
CA SER A 46 10.91 5.59 -35.27
C SER A 46 10.23 4.97 -34.05
N SER A 47 8.91 4.85 -34.18
CA SER A 47 8.01 4.36 -33.15
C SER A 47 7.94 2.84 -33.10
N GLU A 48 8.48 2.21 -32.05
CA GLU A 48 8.05 0.89 -31.59
C GLU A 48 7.81 0.91 -30.07
N SER A 49 6.54 1.07 -29.68
CA SER A 49 6.14 1.12 -28.27
C SER A 49 5.99 -0.28 -27.66
N GLU A 50 7.12 -0.97 -27.48
CA GLU A 50 7.19 -2.09 -26.54
C GLU A 50 6.82 -1.65 -25.12
N SER A 51 6.38 -2.60 -24.30
CA SER A 51 5.90 -2.32 -22.95
C SER A 51 7.04 -1.83 -22.04
N GLU A 52 7.04 -0.55 -21.66
CA GLU A 52 8.00 0.04 -20.68
C GLU A 52 8.11 -0.84 -19.41
N ILE A 53 9.12 -1.69 -19.37
CA ILE A 53 9.64 -2.30 -18.15
C ILE A 53 10.64 -1.29 -17.59
N ILE A 54 10.50 -0.94 -16.31
CA ILE A 54 11.53 -0.16 -15.63
C ILE A 54 12.66 -1.13 -15.28
N GLU A 55 13.59 -1.30 -16.22
CA GLU A 55 14.96 -1.69 -15.93
C GLU A 55 15.76 -0.39 -15.74
N GLU A 56 16.36 -0.22 -14.55
CA GLU A 56 17.42 0.78 -14.34
C GLU A 56 18.66 0.39 -15.17
N PRO A 57 19.51 1.36 -15.57
CA PRO A 57 20.55 1.13 -16.56
C PRO A 57 21.52 0.02 -16.17
N GLU A 58 21.87 -0.80 -17.16
CA GLU A 58 22.69 -1.99 -17.03
C GLU A 58 24.18 -1.62 -16.93
N GLN A 59 24.67 -1.42 -15.70
CA GLN A 59 26.10 -1.40 -15.41
C GLN A 59 26.42 -2.25 -14.17
N GLN A 60 27.15 -3.33 -14.43
CA GLN A 60 27.77 -4.27 -13.47
C GLN A 60 26.78 -5.12 -12.65
N GLN A 61 27.26 -6.30 -12.23
CA GLN A 61 26.39 -7.39 -11.76
C GLN A 61 25.51 -6.95 -10.58
N PRO A 62 24.18 -7.17 -10.63
CA PRO A 62 23.31 -6.70 -9.57
C PRO A 62 23.53 -7.52 -8.29
N GLU A 63 23.91 -6.84 -7.21
CA GLU A 63 23.59 -7.32 -5.87
C GLU A 63 22.11 -7.74 -5.86
N ARG A 64 21.86 -9.01 -5.55
CA ARG A 64 20.48 -9.51 -5.45
C ARG A 64 19.84 -8.88 -4.22
N VAL A 65 19.13 -7.76 -4.40
CA VAL A 65 18.35 -7.10 -3.35
C VAL A 65 17.47 -8.17 -2.67
N PRO A 66 17.75 -8.54 -1.40
CA PRO A 66 17.09 -9.68 -0.78
C PRO A 66 15.67 -9.26 -0.38
N GLY A 67 14.67 -9.87 -1.02
CA GLY A 67 13.27 -9.64 -0.72
C GLY A 67 12.34 -10.02 -1.89
N MET A 68 11.06 -10.13 -1.59
CA MET A 68 10.00 -10.23 -2.60
C MET A 68 8.74 -9.54 -2.11
N PHE A 69 7.90 -9.05 -3.02
CA PHE A 69 6.59 -8.52 -2.67
C PHE A 69 5.68 -9.65 -2.19
N GLN A 70 5.19 -9.51 -0.96
CA GLN A 70 4.40 -10.53 -0.26
C GLN A 70 3.37 -9.86 0.66
N ALA A 71 2.24 -10.55 0.84
CA ALA A 71 1.22 -10.19 1.82
C ALA A 71 0.48 -11.45 2.22
N VAL A 72 1.17 -12.37 2.89
CA VAL A 72 0.55 -13.60 3.37
C VAL A 72 0.28 -13.46 4.86
N GLY A 73 -0.86 -13.96 5.31
CA GLY A 73 -1.16 -14.07 6.73
C GLY A 73 -1.94 -15.32 7.05
N VAL A 74 -2.10 -15.54 8.34
CA VAL A 74 -2.91 -16.63 8.88
C VAL A 74 -4.13 -16.00 9.54
N VAL A 75 -5.31 -16.44 9.13
CA VAL A 75 -6.58 -16.03 9.76
C VAL A 75 -7.28 -17.27 10.30
N GLU A 76 -8.05 -17.07 11.36
CA GLU A 76 -8.88 -18.12 11.93
C GLU A 76 -10.29 -17.59 12.14
N GLY A 77 -11.28 -18.44 11.89
CA GLY A 77 -12.67 -18.03 11.97
C GLY A 77 -13.63 -19.06 11.41
N THR A 78 -14.92 -18.74 11.53
CA THR A 78 -16.01 -19.61 11.08
C THR A 78 -16.24 -19.42 9.58
N VAL A 79 -15.94 -20.44 8.79
CA VAL A 79 -16.21 -20.47 7.35
C VAL A 79 -17.66 -20.83 7.10
N LYS A 80 -18.31 -20.04 6.23
CA LYS A 80 -19.66 -20.29 5.72
C LYS A 80 -19.63 -20.39 4.19
N PHE A 81 -20.48 -21.28 3.68
CA PHE A 81 -20.81 -21.35 2.27
C PHE A 81 -22.27 -20.91 2.12
N SER A 82 -22.56 -20.09 1.11
CA SER A 82 -23.94 -19.81 0.71
C SER A 82 -24.57 -21.05 0.09
N ASP A 83 -25.89 -21.19 0.20
CA ASP A 83 -26.66 -22.34 -0.29
C ASP A 83 -26.54 -22.52 -1.81
N ASP A 84 -26.32 -21.43 -2.55
CA ASP A 84 -26.04 -21.44 -3.99
C ASP A 84 -24.61 -21.94 -4.34
N GLY A 85 -23.76 -22.13 -3.32
CA GLY A 85 -22.37 -22.53 -3.45
C GLY A 85 -21.45 -21.52 -4.15
N THR A 86 -21.92 -20.32 -4.51
CA THR A 86 -21.15 -19.33 -5.29
C THR A 86 -20.34 -18.38 -4.41
N THR A 87 -20.83 -18.09 -3.21
CA THR A 87 -20.14 -17.25 -2.24
C THR A 87 -19.63 -18.08 -1.06
N THR A 88 -18.44 -17.71 -0.59
CA THR A 88 -17.79 -18.27 0.60
C THR A 88 -17.33 -17.10 1.44
N THR A 89 -17.60 -17.15 2.73
CA THR A 89 -17.22 -16.11 3.68
C THR A 89 -16.52 -16.73 4.89
N ILE A 90 -15.70 -15.92 5.55
CA ILE A 90 -15.12 -16.24 6.86
C ILE A 90 -15.54 -15.17 7.85
N THR A 91 -16.13 -15.59 8.96
CA THR A 91 -16.42 -14.72 10.10
C THR A 91 -15.21 -14.76 11.04
N ILE A 92 -14.53 -13.61 11.20
CA ILE A 92 -13.41 -13.42 12.12
C ILE A 92 -13.91 -12.45 13.20
N GLU A 93 -13.82 -12.84 14.47
CA GLU A 93 -14.57 -12.20 15.56
C GLU A 93 -16.07 -12.10 15.15
N ASP A 94 -16.67 -10.91 15.19
CA ASP A 94 -18.05 -10.65 14.76
C ASP A 94 -18.17 -10.10 13.33
N LYS A 95 -17.11 -10.18 12.51
CA LYS A 95 -17.06 -9.57 11.17
C LYS A 95 -16.93 -10.58 10.06
N GLU A 96 -17.82 -10.48 9.08
CA GLU A 96 -17.85 -11.36 7.92
C GLU A 96 -17.05 -10.78 6.74
N TYR A 97 -16.14 -11.58 6.21
CA TYR A 97 -15.26 -11.23 5.10
C TYR A 97 -15.45 -12.20 3.93
N SER A 98 -15.58 -11.68 2.71
CA SER A 98 -15.62 -12.51 1.50
C SER A 98 -14.31 -13.27 1.32
N LEU A 99 -14.39 -14.59 1.16
CA LEU A 99 -13.25 -15.48 0.91
C LEU A 99 -13.21 -15.84 -0.59
N PHE A 100 -12.32 -15.17 -1.30
CA PHE A 100 -12.06 -15.43 -2.72
C PHE A 100 -11.08 -16.58 -2.92
N TYR A 101 -11.22 -17.25 -4.06
CA TYR A 101 -10.26 -18.21 -4.59
C TYR A 101 -9.79 -17.70 -5.97
N ALA A 102 -8.58 -18.04 -6.39
CA ALA A 102 -8.20 -17.86 -7.79
C ALA A 102 -8.96 -18.88 -8.65
N PRO A 103 -9.38 -18.58 -9.90
CA PRO A 103 -10.09 -19.56 -10.74
C PRO A 103 -9.31 -20.86 -11.00
N ARG A 104 -7.98 -20.82 -10.94
CA ARG A 104 -7.09 -22.01 -11.01
C ARG A 104 -7.10 -22.87 -9.74
N LEU A 105 -7.66 -22.35 -8.65
CA LEU A 105 -7.76 -22.95 -7.32
C LEU A 105 -9.20 -23.41 -6.98
N LYS A 106 -10.02 -23.80 -7.97
CA LYS A 106 -11.32 -24.47 -7.69
C LYS A 106 -11.15 -25.63 -6.69
N LYS A 107 -10.11 -26.45 -6.92
CA LYS A 107 -9.68 -27.54 -6.03
C LYS A 107 -9.47 -27.11 -4.56
N ALA A 108 -9.12 -25.85 -4.30
CA ALA A 108 -8.95 -25.35 -2.94
C ALA A 108 -10.29 -25.07 -2.23
N ILE A 109 -11.35 -24.70 -2.95
CA ILE A 109 -12.72 -24.67 -2.38
C ILE A 109 -13.18 -26.09 -2.11
N ASP A 110 -12.99 -27.01 -3.07
CA ASP A 110 -13.44 -28.39 -2.93
C ASP A 110 -12.73 -29.06 -1.73
N ALA A 111 -11.46 -28.73 -1.51
CA ALA A 111 -10.73 -29.09 -0.30
C ALA A 111 -11.26 -28.39 0.96
N LEU A 112 -11.63 -27.10 0.90
CA LEU A 112 -12.18 -26.35 2.05
C LEU A 112 -13.56 -26.87 2.47
N LYS A 113 -14.44 -27.21 1.52
CA LYS A 113 -15.73 -27.85 1.80
C LYS A 113 -15.54 -29.17 2.52
N LYS A 114 -14.69 -30.05 1.98
CA LYS A 114 -14.33 -31.34 2.59
C LYS A 114 -13.68 -31.19 3.96
N GLU A 115 -12.83 -30.19 4.16
CA GLU A 115 -12.18 -29.95 5.46
C GLU A 115 -13.20 -29.43 6.49
N VAL A 116 -14.12 -28.55 6.09
CA VAL A 116 -15.23 -28.09 6.95
C VAL A 116 -16.18 -29.23 7.31
N GLU A 117 -16.50 -30.12 6.37
CA GLU A 117 -17.25 -31.36 6.63
C GLU A 117 -16.51 -32.30 7.63
N ARG A 118 -15.17 -32.31 7.59
CA ARG A 118 -14.31 -33.19 8.41
C ARG A 118 -13.96 -32.64 9.80
N THR A 119 -13.89 -31.33 9.97
CA THR A 119 -13.38 -30.67 11.20
C THR A 119 -14.31 -29.62 11.79
N GLY A 120 -15.43 -29.32 11.12
CA GLY A 120 -16.33 -28.25 11.50
C GLY A 120 -16.00 -26.91 10.83
N THR A 121 -16.84 -25.92 11.08
CA THR A 121 -16.81 -24.62 10.40
C THR A 121 -15.68 -23.71 10.85
N GLN A 122 -15.11 -23.92 12.05
CA GLN A 122 -13.94 -23.17 12.52
C GLN A 122 -12.68 -23.65 11.78
N GLN A 123 -12.04 -22.75 11.02
CA GLN A 123 -10.91 -23.08 10.16
C GLN A 123 -9.76 -22.08 10.31
N LYS A 124 -8.52 -22.59 10.30
CA LYS A 124 -7.29 -21.79 10.29
C LYS A 124 -6.68 -21.78 8.89
N LEU A 125 -6.74 -20.64 8.21
CA LEU A 125 -6.49 -20.50 6.78
C LEU A 125 -5.29 -19.59 6.50
N VAL A 126 -4.49 -19.96 5.51
CA VAL A 126 -3.43 -19.11 4.94
C VAL A 126 -4.02 -18.29 3.80
N VAL A 127 -3.91 -16.96 3.89
CA VAL A 127 -4.62 -16.00 3.01
C VAL A 127 -3.74 -14.86 2.51
N TYR A 128 -4.15 -14.23 1.40
CA TYR A 128 -3.72 -12.89 0.99
C TYR A 128 -4.85 -11.87 1.24
N PRO A 129 -4.59 -10.71 1.86
CA PRO A 129 -5.60 -9.66 1.99
C PRO A 129 -5.81 -8.95 0.65
N ARG A 130 -7.08 -8.76 0.30
CA ARG A 130 -7.55 -8.04 -0.89
C ARG A 130 -8.33 -6.82 -0.46
N ILE A 131 -7.67 -5.67 -0.50
CA ILE A 131 -8.24 -4.37 -0.16
C ILE A 131 -8.81 -3.70 -1.41
N LEU A 132 -10.06 -3.23 -1.34
CA LEU A 132 -10.67 -2.33 -2.30
C LEU A 132 -10.78 -0.92 -1.69
N HIS A 133 -9.93 -0.02 -2.17
CA HIS A 133 -10.01 1.41 -1.90
C HIS A 133 -11.03 2.09 -2.82
N PHE A 134 -11.86 2.96 -2.24
CA PHE A 134 -12.78 3.82 -3.00
C PHE A 134 -12.10 5.16 -3.37
N PRO A 135 -12.51 5.84 -4.45
CA PRO A 135 -11.93 7.15 -4.82
C PRO A 135 -12.13 8.24 -3.75
N ASP A 136 -13.19 8.10 -2.95
CA ASP A 136 -13.55 9.01 -1.87
C ASP A 136 -12.89 8.55 -0.57
N LYS A 137 -11.96 9.37 -0.05
CA LYS A 137 -11.19 9.07 1.17
C LYS A 137 -12.02 9.12 2.46
N THR A 138 -13.30 9.50 2.41
CA THR A 138 -14.22 9.41 3.56
C THR A 138 -14.79 8.02 3.73
N LYS A 139 -14.85 7.23 2.65
CA LYS A 139 -15.44 5.88 2.67
C LYS A 139 -14.40 4.87 3.17
N PRO A 140 -14.75 3.99 4.12
CA PRO A 140 -13.85 2.93 4.55
C PRO A 140 -13.55 1.99 3.37
N HIS A 141 -12.31 1.51 3.30
CA HIS A 141 -11.95 0.47 2.34
C HIS A 141 -12.68 -0.84 2.66
N GLN A 142 -13.01 -1.61 1.64
CA GLN A 142 -13.49 -2.97 1.81
C GLN A 142 -12.29 -3.93 1.90
N LEU A 143 -12.30 -4.80 2.89
CA LEU A 143 -11.35 -5.91 3.01
C LEU A 143 -12.06 -7.23 2.66
N SER A 144 -11.31 -8.11 2.03
CA SER A 144 -11.67 -9.49 1.73
C SER A 144 -10.40 -10.32 1.71
N PHE A 145 -10.51 -11.64 1.80
CA PHE A 145 -9.35 -12.53 1.80
C PHE A 145 -9.32 -13.38 0.53
N GLN A 146 -8.13 -13.74 0.08
CA GLN A 146 -7.92 -14.75 -0.95
C GLN A 146 -7.27 -15.98 -0.32
N LEU A 147 -7.95 -17.11 -0.38
CA LEU A 147 -7.44 -18.39 0.11
C LEU A 147 -6.17 -18.81 -0.67
N VAL A 148 -5.15 -19.23 0.09
CA VAL A 148 -3.92 -19.85 -0.41
C VAL A 148 -3.89 -21.34 -0.02
N GLY A 149 -4.23 -21.66 1.23
CA GLY A 149 -4.17 -23.00 1.78
C GLY A 149 -4.61 -23.04 3.25
N PHE A 150 -4.27 -24.13 3.93
CA PHE A 150 -4.65 -24.42 5.32
C PHE A 150 -3.42 -24.32 6.22
N ALA A 151 -3.56 -23.72 7.39
CA ALA A 151 -2.47 -23.66 8.36
C ALA A 151 -2.24 -25.05 8.99
N GLY A 152 -0.97 -25.41 9.25
CA GLY A 152 -0.61 -26.66 9.94
C GLY A 152 -0.81 -27.96 9.15
N LYS A 153 -1.08 -27.87 7.84
CA LYS A 153 -1.29 -29.03 6.94
C LYS A 153 -0.47 -29.03 5.66
N LEU A 154 0.33 -28.00 5.41
CA LEU A 154 1.41 -28.11 4.44
C LEU A 154 2.65 -28.61 5.17
N GLU A 155 3.06 -29.85 4.92
CA GLU A 155 4.34 -30.41 5.39
C GLU A 155 5.57 -29.76 4.71
N ASN A 156 5.34 -28.84 3.77
CA ASN A 156 6.41 -28.05 3.16
C ASN A 156 6.91 -26.98 4.14
N GLU A 157 8.20 -27.04 4.48
CA GLU A 157 8.90 -26.07 5.36
C GLU A 157 8.73 -24.60 4.95
N SER A 158 8.34 -24.32 3.69
CA SER A 158 8.02 -22.97 3.20
C SER A 158 6.59 -22.49 3.52
N CYS A 159 5.80 -23.22 4.31
CA CYS A 159 4.46 -22.79 4.67
C CYS A 159 4.50 -21.60 5.66
N PRO A 160 3.90 -20.44 5.33
CA PRO A 160 3.91 -19.27 6.21
C PRO A 160 3.26 -19.49 7.58
N SER A 161 2.47 -20.56 7.77
CA SER A 161 1.87 -20.87 9.08
C SER A 161 2.85 -21.39 10.13
N HIS A 162 4.12 -21.64 9.80
CA HIS A 162 5.16 -21.94 10.79
C HIS A 162 5.79 -20.67 11.39
N GLU A 163 5.77 -19.55 10.66
CA GLU A 163 6.34 -18.27 11.11
C GLU A 163 5.29 -17.31 11.71
N LEU A 164 4.00 -17.56 11.47
CA LEU A 164 2.90 -16.61 11.72
C LEU A 164 1.82 -17.17 12.63
N GLU A 165 1.48 -16.41 13.68
CA GLU A 165 0.35 -16.72 14.57
C GLU A 165 -1.03 -16.37 13.93
N THR A 166 -2.11 -16.77 14.59
CA THR A 166 -3.48 -16.41 14.16
C THR A 166 -3.63 -14.88 14.22
N GLY A 167 -3.96 -14.26 13.08
CA GLY A 167 -4.10 -12.81 12.95
C GLY A 167 -2.83 -12.10 12.45
N GLU A 168 -1.69 -12.78 12.36
CA GLU A 168 -0.45 -12.21 11.85
C GLU A 168 -0.31 -12.28 10.32
N PHE A 169 0.35 -11.26 9.76
CA PHE A 169 0.64 -11.12 8.34
C PHE A 169 2.10 -10.72 8.10
N LYS A 170 2.80 -11.48 7.24
CA LYS A 170 4.09 -11.11 6.66
C LYS A 170 3.86 -10.21 5.45
N LEU A 171 4.15 -8.92 5.61
CA LEU A 171 3.96 -7.88 4.61
C LEU A 171 5.31 -7.39 4.08
N SER A 172 5.50 -7.47 2.77
CA SER A 172 6.70 -6.98 2.09
C SER A 172 6.32 -6.16 0.86
N GLY A 173 6.71 -4.88 0.83
CA GLY A 173 6.36 -3.98 -0.27
C GLY A 173 6.80 -2.53 -0.08
N LEU A 174 6.33 -1.65 -0.98
CA LEU A 174 6.70 -0.23 -0.95
C LEU A 174 5.86 0.53 0.08
N TRP A 175 6.50 1.18 1.04
CA TRP A 175 5.87 1.97 2.10
C TRP A 175 5.48 3.36 1.59
N GLN A 176 4.18 3.63 1.41
CA GLN A 176 3.72 4.87 0.78
C GLN A 176 2.28 5.29 1.13
N PHE A 177 2.00 6.58 1.02
CA PHE A 177 0.64 7.10 0.90
C PHE A 177 0.11 6.94 -0.53
N ILE A 178 -1.07 6.35 -0.67
CA ILE A 178 -1.82 6.39 -1.94
C ILE A 178 -2.84 7.55 -1.94
N PRO A 179 -3.18 8.15 -3.09
CA PRO A 179 -4.07 9.31 -3.15
C PRO A 179 -5.44 9.12 -2.51
N VAL A 180 -5.94 7.89 -2.45
CA VAL A 180 -7.30 7.52 -2.01
C VAL A 180 -7.40 7.09 -0.54
N SER A 181 -6.27 6.91 0.16
CA SER A 181 -6.24 6.51 1.57
C SER A 181 -5.83 7.67 2.47
N ARG A 182 -6.32 7.69 3.71
CA ARG A 182 -5.82 8.56 4.79
C ARG A 182 -4.66 7.94 5.57
N ILE A 183 -4.61 6.61 5.60
CA ILE A 183 -3.61 5.80 6.30
C ILE A 183 -2.54 5.39 5.28
N PRO A 184 -1.24 5.43 5.61
CA PRO A 184 -0.20 4.91 4.72
C PRO A 184 -0.39 3.40 4.46
N CYS A 185 0.15 2.93 3.35
CA CYS A 185 -0.08 1.57 2.86
C CYS A 185 1.22 0.88 2.48
N ILE A 186 1.30 -0.42 2.75
CA ILE A 186 2.24 -1.31 2.08
C ILE A 186 1.68 -1.64 0.69
N SER A 187 2.37 -1.21 -0.36
CA SER A 187 2.00 -1.48 -1.74
C SER A 187 2.70 -2.73 -2.25
N VAL A 188 1.93 -3.79 -2.46
CA VAL A 188 2.39 -5.13 -2.81
C VAL A 188 2.12 -5.40 -4.29
N PHE A 189 3.20 -5.40 -5.08
CA PHE A 189 3.17 -5.62 -6.52
C PHE A 189 3.29 -7.11 -6.87
N LYS A 190 3.20 -7.45 -8.17
CA LYS A 190 3.48 -8.81 -8.62
C LYS A 190 4.98 -8.97 -8.85
N ASN A 191 5.63 -9.88 -8.13
CA ASN A 191 7.04 -10.21 -8.36
C ASN A 191 7.30 -10.56 -9.82
N TYR A 192 8.43 -10.08 -10.34
CA TYR A 192 8.88 -10.38 -11.68
C TYR A 192 9.18 -11.88 -11.85
N SER A 193 8.76 -12.45 -12.97
CA SER A 193 9.30 -13.70 -13.51
C SER A 193 9.05 -13.75 -15.02
N THR A 194 9.89 -14.47 -15.75
CA THR A 194 9.80 -14.60 -17.22
C THR A 194 8.42 -15.14 -17.64
N GLN A 195 7.94 -16.19 -16.97
CA GLN A 195 6.61 -16.76 -17.19
C GLN A 195 5.47 -15.75 -16.99
N ARG A 196 5.58 -14.84 -16.01
CA ARG A 196 4.57 -13.79 -15.78
C ARG A 196 4.66 -12.66 -16.82
N LYS A 197 5.88 -12.27 -17.23
CA LYS A 197 6.12 -11.32 -18.33
C LYS A 197 5.50 -11.83 -19.62
N GLU A 198 5.75 -13.09 -19.98
CA GLU A 198 5.11 -13.75 -21.12
C GLU A 198 3.59 -13.84 -21.01
N TYR A 199 3.06 -14.22 -19.84
CA TYR A 199 1.61 -14.30 -19.64
C TYR A 199 0.93 -12.95 -19.87
N ILE A 200 1.55 -11.85 -19.46
CA ILE A 200 1.06 -10.47 -19.71
C ILE A 200 1.20 -10.11 -21.19
N LYS A 201 2.33 -10.43 -21.85
CA LYS A 201 2.52 -10.21 -23.29
C LYS A 201 1.44 -10.94 -24.12
N LYS A 202 1.06 -12.16 -23.71
CA LYS A 202 0.01 -13.02 -24.31
C LYS A 202 -1.43 -12.61 -23.95
N GLN A 203 -1.67 -11.47 -23.29
CA GLN A 203 -3.02 -10.92 -23.15
C GLN A 203 -3.25 -9.84 -24.19
N ASP A 204 -4.37 -9.86 -24.90
CA ASP A 204 -4.70 -8.79 -25.85
C ASP A 204 -5.51 -7.65 -25.20
N ASP A 205 -6.28 -7.96 -24.15
CA ASP A 205 -7.14 -6.98 -23.44
C ASP A 205 -6.31 -6.14 -22.43
N PRO A 206 -6.14 -4.82 -22.66
CA PRO A 206 -5.40 -3.93 -21.76
C PRO A 206 -6.04 -3.85 -20.37
N SER A 207 -7.35 -4.05 -20.26
CA SER A 207 -8.07 -4.05 -18.98
C SER A 207 -7.72 -5.27 -18.12
N LYS A 208 -7.41 -6.41 -18.75
CA LYS A 208 -6.89 -7.61 -18.05
C LYS A 208 -5.44 -7.41 -17.63
N LYS A 209 -4.57 -6.87 -18.52
CA LYS A 209 -3.18 -6.51 -18.19
C LYS A 209 -3.12 -5.57 -16.97
N ALA A 210 -3.82 -4.44 -17.04
CA ALA A 210 -3.85 -3.44 -15.99
C ALA A 210 -4.41 -3.99 -14.66
N ARG A 211 -5.42 -4.89 -14.71
CA ARG A 211 -5.96 -5.55 -13.52
C ARG A 211 -4.98 -6.56 -12.91
N TYR A 212 -4.26 -7.32 -13.74
CA TYR A 212 -3.29 -8.33 -13.28
C TYR A 212 -2.09 -7.69 -12.57
N MET A 213 -1.55 -6.61 -13.15
CA MET A 213 -0.41 -5.85 -12.61
C MET A 213 -0.79 -4.82 -11.53
N LYS A 214 -2.08 -4.71 -11.15
CA LYS A 214 -2.51 -3.81 -10.09
C LYS A 214 -1.94 -4.27 -8.73
N ALA A 215 -1.29 -3.36 -8.01
CA ALA A 215 -0.83 -3.60 -6.65
C ALA A 215 -2.01 -3.78 -5.67
N SER A 216 -1.80 -4.59 -4.63
CA SER A 216 -2.62 -4.54 -3.41
C SER A 216 -2.06 -3.44 -2.51
N HIS A 217 -2.89 -2.55 -2.00
CA HIS A 217 -2.46 -1.48 -1.09
C HIS A 217 -3.05 -1.74 0.29
N ILE A 218 -2.22 -2.19 1.22
CA ILE A 218 -2.63 -2.70 2.53
C ILE A 218 -2.47 -1.58 3.56
N PRO A 219 -3.56 -1.04 4.15
CA PRO A 219 -3.47 0.01 5.17
C PRO A 219 -2.73 -0.52 6.39
N LEU A 220 -1.62 0.12 6.74
CA LEU A 220 -0.79 -0.24 7.89
C LEU A 220 -0.64 0.98 8.80
N LYS A 221 -0.91 0.78 10.09
CA LYS A 221 -0.66 1.74 11.16
C LYS A 221 0.70 1.41 11.77
N TRP A 222 1.67 2.29 11.52
CA TRP A 222 3.02 2.23 12.07
C TRP A 222 3.36 3.65 12.54
N ILE A 223 3.37 3.84 13.87
CA ILE A 223 3.40 5.18 14.49
C ILE A 223 4.84 5.73 14.51
N ASP A 224 5.77 4.83 14.80
CA ASP A 224 7.20 5.01 15.06
C ASP A 224 8.06 4.45 13.90
N ALA A 225 7.59 4.64 12.67
CA ALA A 225 8.25 4.09 11.49
C ALA A 225 9.68 4.64 11.31
N LEU A 226 10.66 3.73 11.24
CA LEU A 226 12.09 4.08 11.05
C LEU A 226 12.36 4.91 9.78
N VAL A 227 11.47 4.78 8.79
CA VAL A 227 11.50 5.57 7.54
C VAL A 227 10.11 6.12 7.24
N PRO A 228 9.99 7.36 6.75
CA PRO A 228 8.70 7.95 6.43
C PRO A 228 8.06 7.24 5.22
N PRO A 229 6.73 7.05 5.21
CA PRO A 229 6.03 6.55 4.03
C PRO A 229 6.16 7.55 2.87
N PHE A 230 6.56 7.06 1.70
CA PHE A 230 6.67 7.87 0.49
C PHE A 230 5.35 8.59 0.20
N ARG A 231 5.43 9.88 -0.14
CA ARG A 231 4.28 10.69 -0.55
C ARG A 231 4.60 11.40 -1.84
N TYR A 232 3.97 10.98 -2.93
CA TYR A 232 4.09 11.64 -4.22
C TYR A 232 3.59 13.09 -4.14
N ASN A 233 4.44 14.04 -4.55
CA ASN A 233 4.07 15.44 -4.69
C ASN A 233 4.04 15.83 -6.18
N PRO A 234 2.87 16.14 -6.78
CA PRO A 234 2.79 16.47 -8.21
C PRO A 234 3.51 17.76 -8.61
N THR A 235 3.92 18.61 -7.66
CA THR A 235 4.65 19.87 -7.95
C THR A 235 6.16 19.69 -8.03
N LEU A 236 6.70 18.52 -7.68
CA LEU A 236 8.14 18.25 -7.64
C LEU A 236 8.57 17.34 -8.78
N GLU A 237 9.74 17.60 -9.34
CA GLU A 237 10.33 16.71 -10.34
C GLU A 237 10.74 15.35 -9.74
N LYS A 238 10.91 14.34 -10.60
CA LYS A 238 11.20 12.95 -10.17
C LYS A 238 12.41 12.86 -9.23
N HIS A 239 13.46 13.65 -9.47
CA HIS A 239 14.68 13.67 -8.66
C HIS A 239 14.53 14.40 -7.31
N GLN A 240 13.48 15.22 -7.16
CA GLN A 240 13.15 15.99 -5.94
C GLN A 240 12.07 15.30 -5.10
N GLN A 241 11.49 14.21 -5.59
CA GLN A 241 10.55 13.39 -4.82
C GLN A 241 11.25 12.78 -3.60
N ALA A 242 10.52 12.61 -2.51
CA ALA A 242 11.00 11.85 -1.36
C ALA A 242 11.44 10.43 -1.76
N LYS A 243 12.46 9.88 -1.09
CA LYS A 243 12.87 8.49 -1.30
C LYS A 243 11.70 7.54 -1.02
N THR A 244 11.64 6.45 -1.80
CA THR A 244 10.71 5.34 -1.55
C THR A 244 11.46 4.20 -0.89
N TYR A 245 10.88 3.61 0.15
CA TYR A 245 11.47 2.47 0.86
C TYR A 245 10.66 1.20 0.59
N PHE A 246 11.36 0.12 0.28
CA PHE A 246 10.84 -1.24 0.39
C PHE A 246 11.04 -1.70 1.84
N VAL A 247 9.99 -2.22 2.47
CA VAL A 247 10.03 -2.71 3.86
C VAL A 247 9.47 -4.11 3.92
N SER A 248 9.98 -4.93 4.85
CA SER A 248 9.46 -6.26 5.15
C SER A 248 9.24 -6.39 6.66
N LEU A 249 8.02 -6.73 7.05
CA LEU A 249 7.54 -6.66 8.43
C LEU A 249 6.47 -7.71 8.74
N LYS A 250 6.32 -8.03 10.03
CA LYS A 250 5.11 -8.62 10.59
C LYS A 250 4.13 -7.52 10.97
N ALA A 251 2.85 -7.80 10.77
CA ALA A 251 1.76 -6.94 11.22
C ALA A 251 0.60 -7.79 11.73
N SER A 252 -0.01 -7.36 12.83
CA SER A 252 -1.24 -7.94 13.36
C SER A 252 -2.46 -7.33 12.65
N PHE A 253 -3.47 -8.14 12.34
CA PHE A 253 -4.72 -7.68 11.74
C PHE A 253 -5.75 -7.29 12.80
N ASN A 254 -6.27 -6.07 12.73
CA ASN A 254 -7.33 -5.56 13.58
C ASN A 254 -8.67 -5.54 12.81
N PRO A 255 -9.60 -6.50 13.08
CA PRO A 255 -10.90 -6.54 12.41
C PRO A 255 -11.74 -5.30 12.69
N GLY A 256 -11.65 -4.75 13.92
CA GLY A 256 -12.32 -3.52 14.35
C GLY A 256 -12.20 -2.35 13.36
N GLY A 257 -10.99 -2.10 12.85
CA GLY A 257 -10.72 -1.08 11.84
C GLY A 257 -10.56 -1.56 10.39
N ASN A 258 -10.53 -2.88 10.14
CA ASN A 258 -10.00 -3.49 8.91
C ASN A 258 -8.57 -3.01 8.58
N ILE A 259 -7.76 -2.71 9.59
CA ILE A 259 -6.42 -2.10 9.48
C ILE A 259 -5.40 -3.12 9.99
N PHE A 260 -4.19 -3.08 9.43
CA PHE A 260 -3.06 -3.84 9.94
C PHE A 260 -2.23 -2.93 10.85
N GLU A 261 -1.76 -3.44 11.96
CA GLU A 261 -0.92 -2.70 12.93
C GLU A 261 0.49 -3.28 12.90
N PHE A 262 1.50 -2.42 12.83
CA PHE A 262 2.90 -2.85 12.81
C PHE A 262 3.25 -3.56 14.11
N GLU A 263 4.03 -4.64 13.98
CA GLU A 263 4.46 -5.46 15.11
C GLU A 263 5.99 -5.55 15.18
N SER A 264 6.63 -6.00 14.10
CA SER A 264 8.09 -6.14 14.05
C SER A 264 8.64 -6.09 12.62
N LEU A 265 9.90 -5.69 12.46
CA LEU A 265 10.60 -5.79 11.18
C LEU A 265 11.14 -7.21 10.96
N THR A 266 10.99 -7.73 9.75
CA THR A 266 11.62 -8.99 9.31
C THR A 266 12.90 -8.76 8.50
N ALA A 267 13.08 -7.54 7.98
CA ALA A 267 14.33 -7.05 7.38
C ALA A 267 14.40 -5.51 7.56
N PRO A 268 15.60 -4.91 7.57
CA PRO A 268 15.74 -3.45 7.58
C PRO A 268 15.12 -2.83 6.30
N PRO A 269 14.62 -1.57 6.37
CA PRO A 269 14.17 -0.85 5.18
C PRO A 269 15.26 -0.72 4.11
N GLN A 270 14.88 -0.93 2.85
CA GLN A 270 15.76 -0.88 1.67
C GLN A 270 15.34 0.27 0.74
N GLU A 271 16.30 1.01 0.19
CA GLU A 271 16.00 2.08 -0.80
C GLU A 271 15.65 1.51 -2.19
N LYS A 272 16.29 0.40 -2.56
CA LYS A 272 15.97 -0.34 -3.80
C LYS A 272 14.96 -1.43 -3.51
N ALA A 273 13.98 -1.59 -4.41
CA ALA A 273 12.97 -2.64 -4.30
C ALA A 273 13.34 -3.87 -5.18
N PRO A 274 12.91 -5.09 -4.80
CA PRO A 274 13.02 -6.27 -5.66
C PRO A 274 12.34 -6.08 -7.02
N ARG A 275 12.75 -6.82 -8.06
CA ARG A 275 12.14 -6.70 -9.40
C ARG A 275 10.64 -7.04 -9.38
N PHE A 276 9.80 -6.13 -9.88
CA PHE A 276 8.35 -6.29 -9.95
C PHE A 276 7.74 -5.89 -11.30
N LEU A 277 6.52 -6.35 -11.55
CA LEU A 277 5.72 -6.02 -12.73
C LEU A 277 4.82 -4.83 -12.41
N ARG A 278 4.87 -3.80 -13.26
CA ARG A 278 4.10 -2.56 -13.15
C ARG A 278 3.32 -2.35 -14.45
N VAL A 279 2.09 -1.84 -14.33
CA VAL A 279 1.30 -1.42 -15.50
C VAL A 279 2.07 -0.31 -16.24
N SER A 280 2.24 -0.45 -17.56
CA SER A 280 2.76 0.62 -18.41
C SER A 280 1.81 1.84 -18.39
N LYS A 281 2.34 3.04 -18.67
CA LYS A 281 1.51 4.25 -18.73
C LYS A 281 0.41 4.14 -19.81
N THR A 282 0.75 3.51 -20.93
CA THR A 282 -0.12 3.26 -22.09
C THR A 282 -1.28 2.32 -21.76
N ASP A 283 -0.99 1.11 -21.24
CA ASP A 283 -2.02 0.13 -20.83
C ASP A 283 -3.00 0.73 -19.82
N LYS A 284 -2.48 1.53 -18.87
CA LYS A 284 -3.31 2.20 -17.86
C LYS A 284 -4.27 3.21 -18.49
N ALA A 285 -3.76 4.08 -19.37
CA ALA A 285 -4.56 5.09 -20.05
C ALA A 285 -5.64 4.45 -20.95
N GLU A 286 -5.30 3.37 -21.66
CA GLU A 286 -6.28 2.64 -22.47
C GLU A 286 -7.33 1.93 -21.63
N ALA A 287 -6.95 1.24 -20.55
CA ALA A 287 -7.92 0.60 -19.66
C ALA A 287 -8.90 1.62 -19.03
N GLU A 288 -8.44 2.82 -18.69
CA GLU A 288 -9.30 3.91 -18.23
C GLU A 288 -10.21 4.44 -19.36
N ARG A 289 -9.69 4.60 -20.59
CA ARG A 289 -10.47 4.97 -21.79
C ARG A 289 -11.59 3.96 -22.07
N LEU A 290 -11.29 2.66 -22.04
CA LEU A 290 -12.27 1.58 -22.23
C LEU A 290 -13.31 1.57 -21.11
N LYS A 291 -12.90 1.73 -19.85
CA LYS A 291 -13.81 1.82 -18.71
C LYS A 291 -14.74 3.04 -18.80
N MET A 292 -14.25 4.19 -19.26
CA MET A 292 -15.07 5.38 -19.49
C MET A 292 -16.04 5.19 -20.66
N LYS A 293 -15.62 4.58 -21.78
CA LYS A 293 -16.51 4.21 -22.89
C LYS A 293 -17.63 3.27 -22.42
N ALA A 294 -17.30 2.22 -21.67
CA ALA A 294 -18.27 1.28 -21.12
C ALA A 294 -19.27 1.96 -20.17
N ARG A 295 -18.82 2.86 -19.29
CA ARG A 295 -19.73 3.64 -18.42
C ARG A 295 -20.67 4.55 -19.21
N LYS A 296 -20.20 5.17 -20.31
CA LYS A 296 -21.04 5.99 -21.19
C LYS A 296 -22.06 5.16 -21.97
N ALA A 297 -21.68 3.95 -22.40
CA ALA A 297 -22.58 3.04 -23.10
C ALA A 297 -23.65 2.41 -22.19
N ALA A 298 -23.32 2.19 -20.91
CA ALA A 298 -24.22 1.62 -19.91
C ALA A 298 -25.15 2.66 -19.22
N GLN A 299 -25.04 3.95 -19.55
CA GLN A 299 -26.03 4.93 -19.12
C GLN A 299 -27.28 4.83 -20.01
N PRO A 300 -28.49 4.66 -19.45
CA PRO A 300 -29.71 4.72 -20.25
C PRO A 300 -29.81 6.11 -20.88
N LYS A 301 -30.09 6.16 -22.19
CA LYS A 301 -30.38 7.42 -22.89
C LYS A 301 -31.69 7.99 -22.34
N SER A 302 -31.61 8.85 -21.33
CA SER A 302 -32.76 9.60 -20.84
C SER A 302 -33.27 10.49 -21.98
N GLN A 303 -34.44 10.12 -22.52
CA GLN A 303 -35.06 10.84 -23.61
C GLN A 303 -35.45 12.26 -23.18
N GLY A 304 -35.22 13.24 -24.05
CA GLY A 304 -36.02 14.45 -24.12
C GLY A 304 -35.88 15.47 -22.98
N LYS A 305 -34.69 16.07 -22.77
CA LYS A 305 -34.65 17.41 -22.16
C LYS A 305 -35.07 18.45 -23.20
N LYS A 306 -36.37 18.79 -23.23
CA LYS A 306 -36.91 19.89 -24.06
C LYS A 306 -36.10 21.17 -23.80
N THR A 307 -35.69 21.82 -24.87
CA THR A 307 -35.01 23.11 -24.87
C THR A 307 -35.97 24.23 -24.49
N THR A 308 -36.01 24.61 -23.22
CA THR A 308 -36.53 25.93 -22.84
C THR A 308 -35.50 26.99 -23.18
N LYS A 309 -35.86 27.93 -24.07
CA LYS A 309 -35.06 29.10 -24.41
C LYS A 309 -34.79 29.95 -23.15
N PRO A 310 -33.65 30.66 -23.05
CA PRO A 310 -33.54 31.78 -22.14
C PRO A 310 -34.51 32.88 -22.59
N GLN A 311 -35.31 33.43 -21.70
CA GLN A 311 -35.96 34.72 -21.91
C GLN A 311 -35.13 35.81 -21.24
N ASP A 312 -34.74 36.82 -22.02
CA ASP A 312 -34.32 38.10 -21.49
C ASP A 312 -35.43 38.72 -20.64
N LYS A 313 -35.11 39.11 -19.40
CA LYS A 313 -35.73 40.27 -18.76
C LYS A 313 -34.68 41.08 -18.01
N ASN A 314 -34.51 42.31 -18.50
CA ASN A 314 -33.66 43.36 -17.96
C ASN A 314 -34.46 44.20 -16.94
N VAL A 315 -33.76 44.97 -16.09
CA VAL A 315 -34.31 45.97 -15.14
C VAL A 315 -35.09 45.31 -13.94
N THR A 316 -34.89 45.64 -12.66
CA THR A 316 -34.80 46.99 -12.08
C THR A 316 -33.91 47.08 -10.83
N LYS A 317 -33.31 48.26 -10.65
CA LYS A 317 -32.49 48.74 -9.53
C LYS A 317 -33.38 49.22 -8.37
N SER A 318 -33.16 48.77 -7.13
CA SER A 318 -33.77 49.37 -5.93
C SER A 318 -32.92 49.17 -4.67
N GLU A 319 -33.15 49.98 -3.65
CA GLU A 319 -32.13 50.36 -2.65
C GLU A 319 -32.25 49.68 -1.28
N SER A 320 -31.10 49.25 -0.76
CA SER A 320 -30.57 49.45 0.61
C SER A 320 -31.42 49.19 1.89
N LYS A 321 -30.74 48.52 2.85
CA LYS A 321 -30.91 48.50 4.32
C LYS A 321 -31.97 47.55 4.93
N PRO A 322 -31.75 47.08 6.19
CA PRO A 322 -30.46 46.66 6.79
C PRO A 322 -30.54 45.33 7.57
N MET A 323 -29.40 44.66 7.77
CA MET A 323 -29.32 43.50 8.68
C MET A 323 -29.18 43.95 10.16
N PRO A 324 -29.80 43.25 11.13
CA PRO A 324 -29.61 43.52 12.55
C PRO A 324 -28.22 43.08 13.05
N LYS A 325 -27.63 43.86 13.96
CA LYS A 325 -26.30 43.60 14.56
C LYS A 325 -26.38 42.50 15.63
N PRO A 326 -25.34 41.67 15.81
CA PRO A 326 -25.25 40.74 16.93
C PRO A 326 -24.93 41.48 18.25
N VAL A 327 -25.57 41.05 19.34
CA VAL A 327 -25.39 41.61 20.69
C VAL A 327 -24.13 41.03 21.34
N ILE A 328 -23.22 41.90 21.76
CA ILE A 328 -22.05 41.54 22.57
C ILE A 328 -22.49 41.44 24.04
N LYS A 329 -22.25 40.30 24.70
CA LYS A 329 -22.45 40.16 26.16
C LYS A 329 -21.22 40.72 26.91
N PRO A 330 -21.40 41.55 27.95
CA PRO A 330 -20.28 42.05 28.73
C PRO A 330 -19.66 40.96 29.62
N LYS A 331 -18.34 41.04 29.79
CA LYS A 331 -17.53 40.16 30.63
C LYS A 331 -17.48 40.74 32.04
N VAL A 332 -18.05 40.04 33.03
CA VAL A 332 -17.87 40.38 34.45
C VAL A 332 -16.50 39.85 34.89
N THR A 333 -15.61 40.73 35.32
CA THR A 333 -14.38 40.39 36.04
C THR A 333 -14.56 40.66 37.53
N SER A 334 -14.24 39.65 38.35
CA SER A 334 -14.26 39.76 39.81
C SER A 334 -13.25 40.79 40.30
N THR A 335 -13.62 41.51 41.35
CA THR A 335 -12.74 42.31 42.19
C THR A 335 -11.68 41.46 42.88
N GLY A 336 -10.54 42.08 43.18
CA GLY A 336 -9.51 41.61 44.11
C GLY A 336 -8.77 42.83 44.63
N ASP A 337 -8.73 42.95 45.96
CA ASP A 337 -8.23 44.07 46.80
C ASP A 337 -8.93 45.44 46.64
#